data_AF-A0A8J7QK28-F1
#
_entry.id   AF-A0A8J7QK28-F1
#
_cell.length_a   1.000
_cell.length_b   1.000
_cell.length_c   1.000
_cell.angle_alpha   90.00
_cell.angle_beta   90.00
_cell.angle_gamma   90.00
#
_symmetry.space_group_name_H-M   'P 1'
#
loop_
_entity.id
_entity.type
_entity.pdbx_description
1 polymer ?
#
loop_
_entity_poly.entity_id
_entity_poly.type
_entity_poly.pdbx_seq_one_letter_code
_entity_poly.pdbx_strand_id
1 'polypeptide(L)'
;LRRSGAKPGNVLAVTGKFGLTSVGYKILLEGLEAPTGVKKAALRAVYAPSARMREGLAAAKARGVTACMDCSDGLARSLHQLSEMSGVGFRVCEVPIA
;
A
#
# COMPACT_ATOMS: atom_id res chain seq x y z
N LEU A 1 -15.22 -5.21 4.92
CA LEU A 1 -13.94 -5.30 5.65
C LEU A 1 -13.81 -4.08 6.55
N ARG A 2 -13.22 -4.22 7.73
CA ARG A 2 -12.97 -3.10 8.66
C ARG A 2 -11.46 -2.87 8.80
N ARG A 3 -11.08 -1.67 9.25
CA ARG A 3 -9.68 -1.34 9.62
C ARG A 3 -9.29 -1.90 11.00
N SER A 4 -10.25 -2.44 11.73
CA SER A 4 -10.07 -3.07 13.04
C SER A 4 -10.23 -4.59 12.93
N GLY A 5 -9.59 -5.33 13.85
CA GLY A 5 -9.73 -6.78 13.98
C GLY A 5 -8.44 -7.56 13.78
N ALA A 6 -7.33 -6.91 13.43
CA ALA A 6 -6.02 -7.55 13.38
C ALA A 6 -5.63 -8.07 14.77
N LYS A 7 -4.96 -9.23 14.81
CA LYS A 7 -4.52 -9.89 16.05
C LYS A 7 -3.03 -10.27 15.96
N PRO A 8 -2.31 -10.36 17.09
CA PRO A 8 -0.99 -10.96 17.10
C PRO A 8 -0.98 -12.35 16.44
N GLY A 9 0.04 -12.61 15.63
CA GLY A 9 0.15 -13.83 14.82
C GLY A 9 -0.56 -13.77 13.46
N ASN A 10 -1.32 -12.71 13.14
CA ASN A 10 -1.81 -12.50 11.78
C ASN A 10 -0.67 -12.09 10.83
N VAL A 11 -0.80 -12.50 9.57
CA VAL A 11 0.12 -12.10 8.49
C VAL A 11 -0.29 -10.74 7.94
N LEU A 12 0.69 -9.85 7.77
CA LEU A 12 0.54 -8.59 7.05
C LEU A 12 0.79 -8.83 5.55
N ALA A 13 -0.14 -8.42 4.70
CA ALA A 13 -0.05 -8.58 3.25
C ALA A 13 -0.45 -7.31 2.51
N VAL A 14 0.08 -7.14 1.29
CA VAL A 14 -0.20 -6.01 0.39
C VAL A 14 -0.50 -6.53 -1.02
N THR A 15 -1.29 -5.79 -1.79
CA THR A 15 -1.69 -6.16 -3.17
C THR A 15 -0.80 -5.53 -4.25
N GLY A 16 0.31 -4.91 -3.83
CA GLY A 16 1.25 -4.24 -4.72
C GLY A 16 2.44 -3.67 -3.96
N LYS A 17 3.31 -3.00 -4.71
CA LYS A 17 4.52 -2.37 -4.19
C LYS A 17 4.33 -0.87 -3.98
N PHE A 18 5.18 -0.27 -3.15
CA PHE A 18 5.17 1.13 -2.74
C PHE A 18 6.34 1.90 -3.34
N GLY A 19 6.15 3.21 -3.55
CA GLY A 19 7.23 4.14 -3.89
C GLY A 19 7.12 4.82 -5.26
N LEU A 20 6.54 4.16 -6.27
CA LEU A 20 6.47 4.73 -7.63
C LEU A 20 5.71 6.06 -7.70
N THR A 21 4.61 6.21 -6.96
CA THR A 21 3.86 7.48 -6.92
C THR A 21 4.71 8.62 -6.33
N SER A 22 5.47 8.34 -5.27
CA SER A 22 6.38 9.33 -4.67
C SER A 22 7.52 9.71 -5.63
N VAL A 23 8.10 8.73 -6.34
CA VAL A 23 9.09 8.99 -7.41
C VAL A 23 8.46 9.81 -8.53
N GLY A 24 7.21 9.51 -8.91
CA GLY A 24 6.49 10.24 -9.94
C GLY A 24 6.28 11.71 -9.57
N TYR A 25 5.90 11.99 -8.31
CA TYR A 25 5.80 13.36 -7.83
C TYR A 25 7.14 14.09 -7.82
N LYS A 26 8.23 13.42 -7.43
CA LYS A 26 9.58 13.98 -7.51
C LYS A 26 9.98 14.37 -8.94
N ILE A 27 9.66 13.52 -9.92
CA ILE A 27 9.91 13.82 -11.34
C ILE A 27 9.05 15.02 -11.79
N LEU A 28 7.77 15.05 -11.43
CA LEU A 28 6.81 16.06 -11.90
C LEU A 28 6.95 17.42 -11.23
N LEU A 29 7.25 17.45 -9.93
CA LEU A 29 7.27 18.66 -9.13
C LEU A 29 8.68 19.23 -8.95
N GLU A 30 9.71 18.37 -8.94
CA GLU A 30 11.10 18.77 -8.69
C GLU A 30 11.99 18.60 -9.95
N GLY A 31 11.45 18.08 -11.06
CA GLY A 31 12.21 17.93 -12.31
C GLY A 31 13.30 16.86 -12.24
N LEU A 32 13.20 15.91 -11.30
CA LEU A 32 14.19 14.83 -11.16
C LEU A 32 14.20 13.92 -12.39
N GLU A 33 15.40 13.54 -12.83
CA GLU A 33 15.58 12.59 -13.91
C GLU A 33 15.64 11.15 -13.40
N ALA A 34 15.15 10.23 -14.23
CA ALA A 34 15.14 8.80 -13.95
C ALA A 34 15.26 8.00 -15.26
N PRO A 35 15.80 6.76 -15.22
CA PRO A 35 15.82 5.89 -16.38
C PRO A 35 14.43 5.76 -17.02
N THR A 36 14.34 5.70 -18.34
CA THR A 36 13.08 5.76 -19.09
C THR A 36 12.01 4.79 -18.60
N GLY A 37 12.41 3.56 -18.25
CA GLY A 37 11.51 2.55 -17.69
C GLY A 37 10.92 2.95 -16.33
N VAL A 38 11.76 3.46 -15.43
CA VAL A 38 11.36 3.95 -14.10
C VAL A 38 10.47 5.18 -14.23
N LYS A 39 10.87 6.16 -15.05
CA LYS A 39 10.10 7.37 -15.34
C LYS A 39 8.71 7.03 -15.85
N LYS A 40 8.60 6.12 -16.84
CA LYS A 40 7.30 5.66 -17.37
C LYS A 40 6.43 5.00 -16.30
N ALA A 41 7.00 4.11 -15.48
CA ALA A 41 6.26 3.43 -14.42
C ALA A 41 5.78 4.39 -13.32
N ALA A 42 6.64 5.33 -12.91
CA ALA A 42 6.36 6.32 -11.89
C ALA A 42 5.27 7.30 -12.33
N LEU A 43 5.35 7.84 -13.57
CA LEU A 43 4.33 8.72 -14.12
C LEU A 43 2.98 8.00 -14.27
N ARG A 44 2.98 6.73 -14.69
CA ARG A 44 1.75 5.93 -14.73
C ARG A 44 1.12 5.74 -13.35
N ALA A 45 1.93 5.56 -12.31
CA ALA A 45 1.45 5.41 -10.94
C ALA A 45 0.79 6.69 -10.39
N VAL A 46 1.17 7.87 -10.90
CA VAL A 46 0.53 9.16 -10.56
C VAL A 46 -0.73 9.39 -11.39
N TYR A 47 -0.65 9.26 -12.70
CA TYR A 47 -1.75 9.64 -13.60
C TYR A 47 -2.85 8.61 -13.73
N ALA A 48 -2.54 7.32 -13.51
CA ALA A 48 -3.46 6.22 -13.72
C ALA A 48 -3.32 5.14 -12.62
N PRO A 49 -3.58 5.49 -11.34
CA PRO A 49 -3.59 4.49 -10.27
C PRO A 49 -4.67 3.45 -10.52
N SER A 50 -4.35 2.18 -10.30
CA SER A 50 -5.29 1.07 -10.49
C SER A 50 -5.91 0.66 -9.17
N ALA A 51 -7.23 0.82 -9.05
CA ALA A 51 -8.00 0.33 -7.91
C ALA A 51 -7.98 -1.20 -7.86
N ARG A 52 -7.63 -1.77 -6.70
CA ARG A 52 -7.49 -3.21 -6.46
C ARG A 52 -8.83 -3.89 -6.16
N MET A 53 -9.80 -3.68 -7.06
CA MET A 53 -11.19 -4.08 -6.84
C MET A 53 -11.36 -5.60 -6.77
N ARG A 54 -10.64 -6.36 -7.61
CA ARG A 54 -10.73 -7.83 -7.61
C ARG A 54 -10.21 -8.41 -6.30
N GLU A 55 -9.06 -7.94 -5.84
CA GLU A 55 -8.43 -8.33 -4.59
C GLU A 55 -9.28 -7.91 -3.39
N GLY A 56 -9.84 -6.70 -3.40
CA GLY A 56 -10.72 -6.20 -2.34
C GLY A 56 -12.01 -7.02 -2.22
N LEU A 57 -12.64 -7.38 -3.34
CA LEU A 57 -13.82 -8.25 -3.35
C LEU A 57 -13.51 -9.67 -2.91
N ALA A 58 -12.36 -10.22 -3.31
CA ALA A 58 -11.90 -11.53 -2.87
C ALA A 58 -11.64 -11.55 -1.36
N ALA A 59 -10.94 -10.53 -0.84
CA ALA A 59 -10.68 -10.35 0.58
C ALA A 59 -11.97 -10.23 1.40
N ALA A 60 -12.99 -9.53 0.87
CA ALA A 60 -14.27 -9.38 1.55
C ALA A 60 -15.07 -10.68 1.66
N LYS A 61 -14.90 -11.60 0.70
CA LYS A 61 -15.52 -12.93 0.70
C LYS A 61 -14.72 -13.95 1.51
N ALA A 62 -13.41 -13.72 1.68
CA ALA A 62 -12.54 -14.60 2.43
C ALA A 62 -12.82 -14.52 3.94
N ARG A 63 -12.95 -15.67 4.61
CA ARG A 63 -13.14 -15.74 6.06
C ARG A 63 -11.86 -15.43 6.87
N GLY A 64 -10.70 -15.36 6.21
CA GLY A 64 -9.40 -15.20 6.86
C GLY A 64 -8.88 -13.76 6.96
N VAL A 65 -9.56 -12.78 6.34
CA VAL A 65 -9.11 -11.37 6.39
C VAL A 65 -9.71 -10.70 7.62
N THR A 66 -8.87 -10.45 8.61
CA THR A 66 -9.28 -9.93 9.92
C THR A 66 -9.38 -8.41 9.96
N ALA A 67 -8.52 -7.71 9.22
CA ALA A 67 -8.56 -6.26 9.01
C ALA A 67 -7.98 -5.92 7.62
N CYS A 68 -8.42 -4.82 7.02
CA CYS A 68 -7.95 -4.37 5.72
C CYS A 68 -8.19 -2.86 5.52
N MET A 69 -7.30 -2.22 4.76
CA MET A 69 -7.44 -0.85 4.28
C MET A 69 -6.67 -0.66 2.97
N ASP A 70 -7.03 0.38 2.22
CA ASP A 70 -6.23 0.90 1.12
C ASP A 70 -5.08 1.79 1.65
N CYS A 71 -4.10 2.08 0.79
CA CYS A 71 -2.92 2.87 1.16
C CYS A 71 -2.77 4.08 0.22
N SER A 72 -3.19 5.26 0.68
CA SER A 72 -3.00 6.55 0.01
C SER A 72 -1.81 7.33 0.56
N ASP A 73 -1.61 7.30 1.87
CA ASP A 73 -0.69 8.19 2.60
C ASP A 73 0.69 7.56 2.84
N GLY A 74 0.95 6.43 2.20
CA GLY A 74 2.17 5.65 2.35
C GLY A 74 2.10 4.58 3.45
N LEU A 75 3.00 3.60 3.33
CA LEU A 75 2.99 2.37 4.13
C LEU A 75 3.01 2.64 5.64
N ALA A 76 3.90 3.52 6.10
CA ALA A 76 4.06 3.80 7.53
C ALA A 76 2.79 4.40 8.14
N ARG A 77 2.16 5.36 7.46
CA ARG A 77 0.93 6.00 7.93
C ARG A 77 -0.24 5.03 7.95
N SER A 78 -0.38 4.21 6.90
CA SER A 78 -1.41 3.17 6.84
C SER A 78 -1.23 2.12 7.94
N LEU A 79 0.00 1.64 8.19
CA LEU A 79 0.26 0.70 9.28
C LEU A 79 -0.01 1.29 10.66
N HIS A 80 0.32 2.57 10.86
CA HIS A 80 0.01 3.26 12.10
C HIS A 80 -1.51 3.34 12.33
N GLN A 81 -2.29 3.73 11.33
CA GLN A 81 -3.76 3.74 11.44
C GLN A 81 -4.32 2.34 11.71
N LEU A 82 -3.82 1.32 11.01
CA LEU A 82 -4.27 -0.06 11.22
C LEU A 82 -3.92 -0.56 12.63
N SER A 83 -2.75 -0.14 13.15
CA SER A 83 -2.24 -0.41 14.49
C SER A 83 -3.16 0.20 15.55
N GLU A 84 -3.45 1.51 15.44
CA GLU A 84 -4.34 2.22 16.36
C GLU A 84 -5.75 1.61 16.38
N MET A 85 -6.31 1.31 15.20
CA MET A 85 -7.67 0.79 15.07
C MET A 85 -7.81 -0.66 15.56
N SER A 86 -6.71 -1.42 15.63
CA SER A 86 -6.70 -2.82 16.07
C SER A 86 -6.06 -3.05 17.44
N GLY A 87 -5.37 -2.06 18.00
CA GLY A 87 -4.63 -2.21 19.26
C GLY A 87 -3.45 -3.19 19.17
N VAL A 88 -2.79 -3.28 18.02
CA VAL A 88 -1.66 -4.21 17.77
C VAL A 88 -0.48 -3.50 17.11
N GLY A 89 0.73 -4.03 17.26
CA GLY A 89 1.91 -3.58 16.52
C GLY A 89 2.19 -4.44 15.27
N PHE A 90 2.91 -3.87 14.30
CA PHE A 90 3.38 -4.59 13.12
C PHE A 90 4.91 -4.68 13.09
N ARG A 91 5.44 -5.86 12.78
CA ARG A 91 6.85 -6.06 12.43
C ARG A 91 6.95 -6.28 10.94
N VAL A 92 7.62 -5.36 10.24
CA VAL A 92 7.88 -5.47 8.81
C VAL A 92 9.31 -5.94 8.60
N CYS A 93 9.48 -7.19 8.18
CA CYS A 93 10.80 -7.76 7.90
C CYS A 93 11.27 -7.48 6.47
N GLU A 94 10.33 -7.28 5.55
CA GLU A 94 10.60 -6.97 4.14
C GLU A 94 9.67 -5.84 3.71
N VAL A 95 10.23 -4.77 3.17
CA VAL A 95 9.46 -3.62 2.69
C VAL A 95 9.10 -3.84 1.23
N PRO A 96 7.81 -3.79 0.85
CA PRO A 96 7.37 -4.02 -0.52
C PRO A 96 7.70 -2.83 -1.44
N ILE A 97 8.98 -2.64 -1.78
CA ILE A 97 9.47 -1.53 -2.60
C ILE A 97 9.32 -1.84 -4.08
N ALA A 98 8.82 -0.85 -4.84
CA ALA A 98 8.58 -0.88 -6.27
C ALA A 98 9.85 -1.07 -7.10
#